data_AF-C4F8G5-F1
#
_entry.id   AF-C4F8G5-F1
#
_cell.length_a   1.000
_cell.length_b   1.000
_cell.length_c   1.000
_cell.angle_alpha   90.00
_cell.angle_beta   90.00
_cell.angle_gamma   90.00
#
_symmetry.space_group_name_H-M   'P 1'
#
loop_
_entity.id
_entity.type
_entity.pdbx_description
1 polymer ?
#
loop_
_entity_poly.entity_id
_entity_poly.type
_entity_poly.pdbx_seq_one_letter_code
_entity_poly.pdbx_strand_id
1 'polypeptide(L)'
;MSAETELYRILCKTEGLEMGKKNPRNANGNARRKLRARLRAEGRPCHLCGLPINYSLPAGDPWSFEVDELVPVSRGGDPLDYSNVDAAHRICNQRRGNRMDGDEGAKGLPIVRSRLF
;
A
#
# COMPACT_ATOMS: atom_id res chain seq x y z
N MET A 1 45.53 17.28 -11.46
CA MET A 1 44.33 16.54 -11.02
C MET A 1 43.93 17.14 -9.69
N SER A 2 42.98 18.09 -9.71
CA SER A 2 42.78 19.08 -8.63
C SER A 2 42.17 18.45 -7.37
N ALA A 3 42.67 18.90 -6.22
CA ALA A 3 42.21 18.52 -4.87
C ALA A 3 40.69 18.72 -4.64
N GLU A 4 40.03 19.50 -5.49
CA GLU A 4 38.58 19.72 -5.49
C GLU A 4 37.78 18.44 -5.77
N THR A 5 38.32 17.51 -6.58
CA THR A 5 37.64 16.24 -6.88
C THR A 5 37.69 15.24 -5.73
N GLU A 6 38.70 15.35 -4.86
CA GLU A 6 38.88 14.47 -3.70
C GLU A 6 38.02 14.92 -2.52
N LEU A 7 37.87 16.25 -2.34
CA LEU A 7 36.95 16.82 -1.35
C LEU A 7 35.48 16.49 -1.65
N TYR A 8 35.06 16.50 -2.92
CA TYR A 8 33.68 16.12 -3.28
C TYR A 8 33.38 14.64 -2.96
N ARG A 9 34.38 13.76 -3.12
CA ARG A 9 34.27 12.33 -2.78
C ARG A 9 34.20 12.07 -1.28
N ILE A 10 34.92 12.86 -0.49
CA ILE A 10 34.92 12.77 0.98
C ILE A 10 33.61 13.31 1.54
N LEU A 11 33.09 14.43 1.00
CA LEU A 11 31.82 15.03 1.43
C LEU A 11 30.63 14.08 1.22
N CYS A 12 30.56 13.39 0.08
CA CYS A 12 29.54 12.35 -0.18
C CYS A 12 29.69 11.10 0.71
N LYS A 13 30.85 10.88 1.35
CA LYS A 13 31.09 9.76 2.27
C LYS A 13 30.67 10.09 3.70
N THR A 14 30.70 11.38 4.06
CA THR A 14 30.26 11.89 5.37
C THR A 14 28.76 12.24 5.38
N GLU A 15 28.21 12.66 4.24
CA GLU A 15 26.77 12.87 4.06
C GLU A 15 26.19 11.65 3.36
N GLY A 16 25.64 10.71 4.13
CA GLY A 16 24.97 9.52 3.62
C GLY A 16 23.77 9.89 2.72
N LEU A 17 24.03 10.11 1.44
CA LEU A 17 23.01 10.17 0.40
C LEU A 17 22.33 8.81 0.34
N GLU A 18 21.21 8.66 1.05
CA GLU A 18 20.34 7.50 0.97
C GLU A 18 19.92 7.29 -0.49
N MET A 19 20.61 6.40 -1.20
CA MET A 19 20.16 5.82 -2.47
C MET A 19 18.70 5.39 -2.27
N GLY A 20 17.78 6.07 -2.96
CA GLY A 20 16.34 5.96 -2.74
C GLY A 20 15.90 4.52 -2.53
N LYS A 21 15.45 4.21 -1.31
CA LYS A 21 14.99 2.87 -0.92
C LYS A 21 13.97 2.40 -1.97
N LYS A 22 14.27 1.29 -2.66
CA LYS A 22 13.34 0.68 -3.62
C LYS A 22 12.01 0.46 -2.89
N ASN A 23 10.90 0.92 -3.47
CA ASN A 23 9.58 0.74 -2.87
C ASN A 23 9.37 -0.75 -2.54
N PRO A 24 9.18 -1.12 -1.27
CA PRO A 24 9.07 -2.52 -0.84
C PRO A 24 8.01 -3.32 -1.62
N ARG A 25 6.96 -2.65 -2.09
CA ARG A 25 5.91 -3.26 -2.95
C ARG A 25 6.44 -3.79 -4.28
N ASN A 26 7.51 -3.17 -4.78
CA ASN A 26 8.15 -3.49 -6.05
C ASN A 26 9.43 -4.32 -5.88
N ALA A 27 9.87 -4.57 -4.64
CA ALA A 27 11.08 -5.33 -4.37
C ALA A 27 10.99 -6.77 -4.90
N ASN A 28 9.81 -7.37 -4.83
CA ASN A 28 9.52 -8.69 -5.42
C ASN A 28 8.14 -8.73 -6.09
N GLY A 29 8.09 -8.25 -7.34
CA GLY A 29 6.85 -8.18 -8.11
C GLY A 29 6.18 -9.54 -8.38
N ASN A 30 6.95 -10.64 -8.47
CA ASN A 30 6.39 -11.98 -8.65
C ASN A 30 5.63 -12.43 -7.40
N ALA A 31 6.24 -12.30 -6.23
CA ALA A 31 5.59 -12.60 -4.95
C ALA A 31 4.32 -11.76 -4.76
N ARG A 32 4.39 -10.45 -5.02
CA ARG A 32 3.21 -9.56 -4.93
C ARG A 32 2.09 -9.96 -5.89
N ARG A 33 2.41 -10.37 -7.12
CA ARG A 33 1.41 -10.86 -8.09
C ARG A 33 0.74 -12.15 -7.62
N LYS A 34 1.50 -13.09 -7.07
CA LYS A 34 0.96 -14.35 -6.51
C LYS A 34 0.06 -14.08 -5.30
N LEU A 35 0.50 -13.23 -4.37
CA LEU A 35 -0.30 -12.81 -3.21
C LEU A 35 -1.61 -12.16 -3.66
N ARG A 36 -1.54 -11.21 -4.61
CA ARG A 36 -2.74 -10.56 -5.16
C ARG A 36 -3.68 -11.57 -5.83
N ALA A 37 -3.16 -12.51 -6.60
CA ALA A 37 -3.96 -13.52 -7.28
C ALA A 37 -4.66 -14.46 -6.29
N ARG A 38 -3.95 -14.90 -5.23
CA ARG A 38 -4.51 -15.70 -4.15
C ARG A 38 -5.66 -14.97 -3.46
N LEU A 39 -5.41 -13.75 -2.98
CA LEU A 39 -6.43 -12.96 -2.28
C LEU A 39 -7.66 -12.68 -3.16
N ARG A 40 -7.43 -12.43 -4.46
CA ARG A 40 -8.51 -12.26 -5.45
C ARG A 40 -9.34 -13.53 -5.62
N ALA A 41 -8.70 -14.70 -5.64
CA ALA A 41 -9.37 -15.98 -5.81
C ALA A 41 -10.24 -16.37 -4.59
N GLU A 42 -9.91 -15.87 -3.40
CA GLU A 42 -10.69 -16.11 -2.19
C GLU A 42 -12.02 -15.35 -2.16
N GLY A 43 -12.21 -14.34 -3.02
CA GLY A 43 -13.52 -13.69 -3.21
C GLY A 43 -14.06 -12.97 -1.97
N ARG A 44 -13.19 -12.56 -1.05
CA ARG A 44 -13.56 -11.97 0.25
C ARG A 44 -14.36 -10.67 0.09
N PRO A 45 -15.26 -10.34 1.03
CA PRO A 45 -15.85 -9.01 1.12
C PRO A 45 -14.79 -7.96 1.49
N CYS A 46 -15.14 -6.69 1.34
CA CYS A 46 -14.27 -5.59 1.74
C CYS A 46 -14.15 -5.54 3.26
N HIS A 47 -12.94 -5.66 3.81
CA HIS A 47 -12.73 -5.65 5.26
C HIS A 47 -13.01 -4.27 5.89
N LEU A 48 -12.86 -3.19 5.12
CA LEU A 48 -13.07 -1.82 5.60
C LEU A 48 -14.55 -1.43 5.74
N CYS A 49 -15.43 -1.97 4.90
CA CYS A 49 -16.85 -1.57 4.87
C CYS A 49 -17.83 -2.73 5.01
N GLY A 50 -17.34 -3.98 5.00
CA GLY A 50 -18.13 -5.20 5.11
C GLY A 50 -18.91 -5.59 3.85
N LEU A 51 -18.96 -4.73 2.82
CA LEU A 51 -19.75 -4.97 1.60
C LEU A 51 -19.02 -5.91 0.61
N PRO A 52 -19.75 -6.68 -0.20
CA PRO A 52 -19.15 -7.53 -1.23
C PRO A 52 -18.36 -6.70 -2.26
N ILE A 53 -17.26 -7.26 -2.75
CA ILE A 53 -16.46 -6.71 -3.84
C ILE A 53 -16.86 -7.39 -5.14
N ASN A 54 -17.12 -6.62 -6.19
CA ASN A 54 -17.29 -7.18 -7.53
C ASN A 54 -15.91 -7.39 -8.17
N TYR A 55 -15.43 -8.64 -8.12
CA TYR A 55 -14.15 -9.05 -8.68
C TYR A 55 -14.10 -9.11 -10.21
N SER A 56 -15.20 -8.86 -10.91
CA SER A 56 -15.20 -8.74 -12.37
C SER A 56 -14.92 -7.32 -12.84
N LEU A 57 -14.92 -6.33 -11.94
CA LEU A 57 -14.66 -4.93 -12.30
C LEU A 57 -13.21 -4.72 -12.74
N PRO A 58 -12.98 -3.83 -13.73
CA PRO A 58 -11.65 -3.47 -14.17
C PRO A 58 -10.89 -2.74 -13.05
N ALA A 59 -9.56 -2.88 -13.05
CA ALA A 59 -8.72 -2.10 -12.13
C ALA A 59 -8.92 -0.60 -12.40
N GLY A 60 -9.09 0.18 -11.33
CA GLY A 60 -9.34 1.62 -11.43
C GLY A 60 -10.77 2.03 -11.08
N ASP A 61 -11.73 1.09 -11.19
CA ASP A 61 -13.10 1.34 -10.77
C ASP A 61 -13.17 1.53 -9.23
N PRO A 62 -13.95 2.50 -8.71
CA PRO A 62 -14.08 2.73 -7.27
C PRO A 62 -14.45 1.48 -6.46
N TRP A 63 -15.23 0.57 -7.05
CA TRP A 63 -15.71 -0.68 -6.46
C TRP A 63 -14.88 -1.90 -6.85
N SER A 64 -13.82 -1.70 -7.64
CA SER A 64 -12.89 -2.79 -7.96
C SER A 64 -12.09 -3.23 -6.74
N PHE A 65 -11.68 -4.49 -6.79
CA PHE A 65 -10.77 -5.09 -5.83
C PHE A 65 -9.38 -4.44 -5.85
N GLU A 66 -8.91 -4.04 -4.67
CA GLU A 66 -7.52 -3.73 -4.37
C GLU A 66 -7.03 -4.51 -3.14
N VAL A 67 -5.71 -4.73 -3.10
CA VAL A 67 -5.03 -5.30 -1.93
C VAL A 67 -4.76 -4.14 -0.97
N ASP A 68 -5.44 -4.14 0.18
CA ASP A 68 -5.16 -3.19 1.26
C ASP A 68 -4.08 -3.75 2.19
N GLU A 69 -3.22 -2.86 2.68
CA GLU A 69 -2.15 -3.20 3.61
C GLU A 69 -2.59 -2.77 5.01
N LEU A 70 -2.86 -3.73 5.89
CA LEU A 70 -3.37 -3.48 7.24
C LEU A 70 -2.42 -2.55 8.01
N VAL A 71 -1.11 -2.78 7.92
CA VAL A 71 -0.07 -1.83 8.29
C VAL A 71 0.57 -1.29 7.02
N PRO A 72 0.44 0.03 6.73
CA PRO A 72 1.06 0.65 5.57
C PRO A 72 2.58 0.52 5.59
N VAL A 73 3.20 0.38 4.41
CA VAL A 73 4.67 0.36 4.25
C VAL A 73 5.35 1.59 4.88
N SER A 74 4.71 2.76 4.84
CA SER A 74 5.23 3.98 5.46
C SER A 74 5.33 3.89 7.00
N ARG A 75 4.68 2.91 7.61
CA ARG A 75 4.71 2.61 9.05
C ARG A 75 5.47 1.32 9.37
N GLY A 76 6.23 0.78 8.40
CA GLY A 76 7.04 -0.42 8.59
C GLY A 76 6.32 -1.74 8.30
N GLY A 77 5.10 -1.72 7.74
CA GLY A 77 4.41 -2.94 7.33
C GLY A 77 5.06 -3.62 6.12
N ASP A 78 5.04 -4.95 6.11
CA ASP A 78 5.52 -5.75 4.98
C ASP A 78 4.40 -5.90 3.92
N PRO A 79 4.60 -5.44 2.68
CA PRO A 79 3.60 -5.59 1.62
C PRO A 79 3.55 -7.01 1.03
N LEU A 80 4.48 -7.90 1.36
CA LEU A 80 4.47 -9.28 0.88
C LEU A 80 3.95 -10.27 1.91
N ASP A 81 3.77 -9.82 3.16
CA ASP A 81 3.19 -10.64 4.20
C ASP A 81 1.68 -10.84 3.96
N TYR A 82 1.26 -12.10 3.97
CA TYR A 82 -0.14 -12.46 3.79
C TYR A 82 -0.99 -12.07 5.00
N SER A 83 -0.44 -12.06 6.22
CA SER A 83 -1.18 -11.59 7.40
C SER A 83 -1.38 -10.08 7.44
N ASN A 84 -0.57 -9.32 6.69
CA ASN A 84 -0.66 -7.87 6.63
C ASN A 84 -1.51 -7.34 5.47
N VAL A 85 -2.22 -8.22 4.74
CA VAL A 85 -3.05 -7.81 3.60
C VAL A 85 -4.46 -8.34 3.70
N ASP A 86 -5.42 -7.56 3.20
CA ASP A 86 -6.79 -8.02 3.03
C ASP A 86 -7.49 -7.35 1.85
N ALA A 87 -8.67 -7.86 1.49
CA ALA A 87 -9.41 -7.41 0.33
C ALA A 87 -10.19 -6.11 0.64
N ALA A 88 -10.04 -5.09 -0.21
CA ALA A 88 -10.80 -3.86 -0.09
C ALA A 88 -11.32 -3.36 -1.45
N HIS A 89 -12.36 -2.53 -1.43
CA HIS A 89 -12.66 -1.69 -2.59
C HIS A 89 -11.59 -0.62 -2.74
N ARG A 90 -11.25 -0.28 -3.99
CA ARG A 90 -10.35 0.83 -4.33
C ARG A 90 -10.70 2.15 -3.63
N ILE A 91 -11.97 2.53 -3.62
CA ILE A 91 -12.41 3.78 -2.98
C ILE A 91 -12.27 3.73 -1.46
N CYS A 92 -12.52 2.57 -0.85
CA CYS A 92 -12.39 2.37 0.59
C CYS A 92 -10.92 2.47 0.99
N ASN A 93 -10.05 1.80 0.25
CA ASN A 93 -8.60 1.83 0.43
C ASN A 93 -8.04 3.26 0.32
N GLN A 94 -8.41 4.00 -0.73
CA GLN A 94 -7.99 5.40 -0.91
C GLN A 94 -8.48 6.31 0.22
N ARG A 95 -9.72 6.13 0.66
CA ARG A 95 -10.30 6.89 1.79
C ARG A 95 -9.65 6.55 3.11
N ARG A 96 -9.16 5.34 3.31
CA ARG A 96 -8.36 4.98 4.49
C ARG A 96 -6.99 5.65 4.44
N GLY A 97 -6.28 5.51 3.31
CA GLY A 97 -4.93 6.02 3.16
C GLY A 97 -3.94 5.33 4.09
N ASN A 98 -2.99 6.09 4.64
CA ASN A 98 -1.97 5.60 5.58
C ASN A 98 -2.38 5.73 7.06
N ARG A 99 -3.67 5.92 7.32
CA ARG A 99 -4.21 6.07 8.68
C ARG A 99 -4.38 4.73 9.38
N MET A 100 -4.03 4.71 10.64
CA MET A 100 -4.16 3.61 11.60
C MET A 100 -5.06 4.04 12.76
N ASP A 101 -5.51 3.05 13.52
CA ASP A 101 -6.25 3.31 14.75
C ASP A 101 -5.42 4.19 15.69
N GLY A 102 -6.05 5.26 16.19
CA GLY A 102 -5.41 6.25 17.06
C GLY A 102 -4.83 7.48 16.36
N ASP A 103 -4.79 7.54 15.02
CA ASP A 103 -4.40 8.78 14.33
C ASP A 103 -5.50 9.85 14.39
N GLU A 104 -5.09 11.12 14.39
CA GLU A 104 -6.03 12.22 14.23
C GLU A 104 -6.75 12.13 12.87
N GLY A 105 -8.07 12.11 12.89
CA GLY A 105 -8.88 11.93 11.69
C GLY A 105 -8.98 10.48 11.19
N ALA A 106 -8.41 9.49 11.89
CA ALA A 106 -8.81 8.10 11.77
C ALA A 106 -10.22 7.94 12.36
N LYS A 107 -11.23 8.38 11.60
CA LYS A 107 -12.57 7.85 11.81
C LYS A 107 -12.42 6.36 11.54
N GLY A 108 -12.69 5.51 12.53
CA GLY A 108 -12.97 4.09 12.28
C GLY A 108 -14.17 4.06 11.37
N LEU A 109 -13.93 4.20 10.07
CA LEU A 109 -14.94 4.67 9.14
C LEU A 109 -15.94 3.53 9.02
N PRO A 110 -17.21 3.71 9.42
CA PRO A 110 -18.25 3.00 8.70
C PRO A 110 -18.19 3.65 7.32
N ILE A 111 -17.48 3.03 6.35
CA ILE A 111 -17.50 3.52 4.96
C ILE A 111 -18.87 3.13 4.40
N VAL A 112 -19.91 3.80 4.91
CA VAL A 112 -21.27 3.65 4.46
C VAL A 112 -21.36 4.38 3.13
N ARG A 113 -21.90 3.69 2.12
CA ARG A 113 -22.23 4.29 0.83
C ARG A 113 -23.13 5.49 1.10
N SER A 114 -22.62 6.72 0.96
CA SER A 114 -23.49 7.88 1.02
C SER A 114 -24.38 7.97 -0.22
N ARG A 115 -23.94 7.41 -1.36
CA ARG A 115 -24.76 7.22 -2.58
C ARG A 115 -24.32 5.94 -3.28
N LEU A 116 -25.28 5.06 -3.55
CA LEU A 116 -25.21 4.09 -4.66
C LEU A 116 -25.28 4.93 -5.94
N PHE A 117 -24.57 4.52 -7.00
CA PHE A 117 -24.48 5.22 -8.31
C PHE A 117 -23.44 6.35 -8.36
#